data_AF-A0A2V7GI21-F1
#
_entry.id   AF-A0A2V7GI21-F1
#
_cell.length_a   1.000
_cell.length_b   1.000
_cell.length_c   1.000
_cell.angle_alpha   90.00
_cell.angle_beta   90.00
_cell.angle_gamma   90.00
#
_symmetry.space_group_name_H-M   'P 1'
#
loop_
_entity.id
_entity.type
_entity.pdbx_description
1 polymer ?
#
loop_
_entity_poly.entity_id
_entity_poly.type
_entity_poly.pdbx_seq_one_letter_code
_entity_poly.pdbx_strand_id
1 'polypeptide(L)'
;MVVEAAAGTGKTSELVARLVAVLAEGRGSVQTVVAVTFTEKAAGELKLRLRAELEKARQAADPGSGRRRNLDEAVAHLEEARVS
;
A
#
# COMPACT_ATOMS: atom_id res chain seq x y z
N MET A 1 19.77 -18.57 6.79
CA MET A 1 19.69 -17.40 7.68
C MET A 1 18.23 -16.97 7.72
N VAL A 2 17.48 -17.43 8.73
CA VAL A 2 16.04 -17.16 8.84
C VAL A 2 15.88 -15.91 9.68
N VAL A 3 15.33 -14.85 9.10
CA VAL A 3 15.03 -13.62 9.84
C VAL A 3 13.71 -13.84 10.56
N GLU A 4 13.81 -14.33 11.79
CA GLU A 4 12.68 -14.43 12.70
C GLU A 4 12.25 -13.01 13.08
N ALA A 5 11.16 -12.55 12.48
CA ALA A 5 10.52 -11.31 12.86
C ALA A 5 9.70 -11.55 14.12
N ALA A 6 10.30 -11.28 15.28
CA ALA A 6 9.56 -11.09 16.51
C ALA A 6 8.36 -10.16 16.26
N ALA A 7 7.21 -10.58 16.77
CA ALA A 7 5.94 -9.89 16.69
C ALA A 7 6.08 -8.40 17.10
N GLY A 8 5.61 -7.47 16.25
CA GLY A 8 5.27 -6.10 16.66
C GLY A 8 6.21 -4.94 16.30
N THR A 9 7.37 -5.14 15.64
CA THR A 9 8.42 -4.08 15.58
C THR A 9 8.42 -3.17 14.32
N GLY A 10 7.26 -2.87 13.72
CA GLY A 10 7.18 -1.88 12.63
C GLY A 10 7.56 -2.35 11.22
N LYS A 11 7.85 -3.65 11.01
CA LYS A 11 8.13 -4.22 9.67
C LYS A 11 6.97 -4.04 8.69
N THR A 12 5.74 -4.17 9.19
CA THR A 12 4.54 -3.93 8.38
C THR A 12 4.38 -2.46 8.03
N SER A 13 4.71 -1.54 8.93
CA SER A 13 4.68 -0.09 8.66
C SER A 13 5.72 0.30 7.60
N GLU A 14 6.94 -0.23 7.73
CA GLU A 14 8.01 -0.04 6.75
C GLU A 14 7.64 -0.63 5.38
N LEU A 15 7.03 -1.81 5.36
CA LEU A 15 6.51 -2.42 4.13
C LEU A 15 5.44 -1.52 3.48
N VAL A 16 4.46 -1.05 4.24
CA VAL A 16 3.42 -0.14 3.74
C VAL A 16 4.03 1.15 3.20
N ALA A 17 4.97 1.75 3.91
CA ALA A 17 5.65 2.97 3.46
C ALA A 17 6.39 2.76 2.13
N ARG A 18 7.10 1.63 1.98
CA ARG A 18 7.78 1.26 0.73
C ARG A 18 6.79 1.06 -0.43
N LEU A 19 5.68 0.40 -0.15
CA LEU A 19 4.64 0.18 -1.15
C LEU A 19 4.03 1.50 -1.63
N VAL A 20 3.73 2.42 -0.71
CA VAL A 20 3.27 3.76 -1.06
C VAL A 20 4.30 4.50 -1.91
N ALA A 21 5.59 4.41 -1.58
CA ALA A 21 6.64 5.04 -2.37
C ALA A 21 6.69 4.51 -3.81
N VAL A 22 6.68 3.18 -3.99
CA VAL A 22 6.68 2.55 -5.32
C VAL A 22 5.45 2.95 -6.14
N LEU A 23 4.27 2.95 -5.51
CA LEU A 23 3.02 3.34 -6.16
C LEU A 23 3.03 4.83 -6.54
N ALA A 24 3.51 5.70 -5.65
CA ALA A 24 3.59 7.13 -5.91
C ALA A 24 4.54 7.49 -7.07
N GLU A 25 5.53 6.65 -7.35
CA GLU A 25 6.44 6.78 -8.49
C GLU A 25 5.89 6.11 -9.77
N GLY A 26 4.72 5.47 -9.71
CA GLY A 26 4.12 4.78 -10.85
C GLY A 26 4.83 3.47 -11.21
N ARG A 27 5.58 2.87 -10.27
CA ARG A 27 6.46 1.71 -10.51
C ARG A 27 5.84 0.37 -10.09
N GLY A 28 4.53 0.31 -9.82
CA GLY A 28 3.84 -0.91 -9.43
C GLY A 28 2.33 -0.78 -9.39
N SER A 29 1.63 -1.90 -9.15
CA SER A 29 0.17 -1.94 -8.97
C SER A 29 -0.20 -2.49 -7.60
N VAL A 30 -1.34 -2.05 -7.09
CA VAL A 30 -1.87 -2.46 -5.78
C VAL A 30 -2.24 -3.95 -5.72
N GLN A 31 -2.62 -4.53 -6.86
CA GLN A 31 -3.10 -5.91 -6.95
C GLN A 31 -2.01 -6.94 -6.59
N THR A 32 -0.77 -6.69 -7.02
CA THR A 32 0.37 -7.59 -6.72
C THR A 32 0.71 -7.62 -5.23
N VAL A 33 0.46 -6.53 -4.52
CA VAL A 33 0.86 -6.31 -3.13
C VAL A 33 0.02 -7.13 -2.16
N VAL A 34 -1.30 -7.16 -2.37
CA VAL A 34 -2.24 -7.87 -1.49
C VAL A 34 -2.08 -9.38 -1.62
N ALA A 35 -1.77 -9.87 -2.83
CA ALA A 35 -1.66 -11.30 -3.17
C ALA A 35 -0.55 -12.07 -2.43
N VAL A 36 0.44 -11.39 -1.85
CA VAL A 36 1.61 -12.05 -1.19
C VAL A 36 1.37 -12.32 0.31
N THR A 37 0.21 -11.97 0.86
CA THR A 37 -0.04 -12.01 2.31
C THR A 37 -0.66 -13.34 2.74
N PHE A 38 -0.01 -14.06 3.65
CA PHE A 38 -0.28 -15.47 4.00
C PHE A 38 -1.66 -15.82 4.62
N THR A 39 -2.55 -14.86 4.87
CA THR A 39 -3.94 -15.11 5.35
C THR A 39 -4.90 -13.98 4.96
N GLU A 40 -6.19 -14.30 4.77
CA GLU A 40 -7.29 -13.33 4.51
C GLU A 40 -7.34 -12.18 5.53
N LYS A 41 -7.16 -12.49 6.81
CA LYS A 41 -7.16 -11.47 7.89
C LYS A 41 -5.97 -10.53 7.78
N ALA A 42 -4.77 -11.06 7.55
CA ALA A 42 -3.56 -10.25 7.39
C ALA A 42 -3.62 -9.40 6.11
N ALA A 43 -4.19 -9.93 5.03
CA ALA A 43 -4.43 -9.19 3.80
C ALA A 43 -5.41 -8.01 4.04
N GLY A 44 -6.50 -8.23 4.78
CA GLY A 44 -7.44 -7.18 5.16
C GLY A 44 -6.80 -6.07 6.00
N GLU A 45 -6.00 -6.43 7.01
CA GLU A 45 -5.30 -5.47 7.86
C GLU A 45 -4.25 -4.67 7.07
N LEU A 46 -3.49 -5.34 6.19
CA LEU A 46 -2.52 -4.69 5.30
C LEU A 46 -3.21 -3.71 4.33
N LYS A 47 -4.35 -4.11 3.75
CA LYS A 47 -5.17 -3.29 2.86
C LYS A 47 -5.66 -2.02 3.55
N LEU A 48 -6.14 -2.12 4.79
CA LEU A 48 -6.57 -0.96 5.57
C LEU A 48 -5.41 0.01 5.85
N ARG A 49 -4.24 -0.51 6.25
CA ARG A 49 -3.05 0.32 6.48
C ARG A 49 -2.58 1.00 5.19
N LEU A 50 -2.51 0.25 4.09
CA LEU A 50 -2.09 0.78 2.80
C LEU A 50 -3.04 1.88 2.30
N ARG A 51 -4.36 1.70 2.47
CA ARG A 51 -5.35 2.74 2.15
C ARG A 51 -5.07 4.03 2.93
N ALA A 52 -4.86 3.92 4.24
CA ALA A 52 -4.64 5.08 5.09
C ALA A 52 -3.38 5.86 4.69
N GLU A 53 -2.28 5.16 4.40
CA GLU A 53 -1.03 5.81 4.02
C GLU A 53 -1.05 6.36 2.59
N LEU A 54 -1.73 5.69 1.65
CA LEU A 54 -1.97 6.24 0.31
C LEU A 54 -2.75 7.55 0.39
N GLU A 55 -3.81 7.61 1.20
CA GLU A 55 -4.62 8.83 1.35
C GLU A 55 -3.81 9.97 1.97
N LYS A 56 -2.98 9.69 2.99
CA LYS A 56 -2.07 10.69 3.57
C LYS A 56 -1.06 11.21 2.54
N ALA A 57 -0.40 10.30 1.82
CA ALA A 57 0.57 10.68 0.80
C ALA A 57 -0.07 11.47 -0.34
N ARG A 58 -1.30 11.10 -0.70
CA ARG A 58 -2.11 11.78 -1.71
C ARG A 58 -2.37 13.21 -1.26
N GLN A 59 -2.93 13.41 -0.06
CA GLN A 59 -3.22 14.73 0.52
C GLN A 59 -1.97 15.62 0.66
N ALA A 60 -0.80 15.04 0.93
CA ALA A 60 0.46 15.77 1.03
C ALA A 60 1.12 16.09 -0.33
N ALA A 61 0.69 15.47 -1.43
CA ALA A 61 1.26 15.71 -2.75
C ALA A 61 0.67 16.96 -3.41
N ASP A 62 1.52 17.72 -4.11
CA ASP A 62 1.11 18.93 -4.82
C ASP A 62 -0.02 18.65 -5.83
N PRO A 63 -1.09 19.44 -5.83
CA PRO A 63 -2.16 19.34 -6.82
C PRO A 63 -1.61 19.41 -8.25
N GLY A 64 -2.02 18.47 -9.11
CA GLY A 64 -1.59 18.40 -10.51
C GLY A 64 -0.21 17.75 -10.75
N SER A 65 0.52 17.37 -9.69
CA SER A 65 1.78 16.62 -9.84
C SER A 65 1.55 15.20 -10.38
N GLY A 66 2.57 14.65 -11.06
CA GLY A 66 2.54 13.24 -11.49
C GLY A 66 2.41 12.27 -10.31
N ARG A 67 3.05 12.61 -9.19
CA ARG A 67 2.91 11.88 -7.93
C ARG A 67 1.47 11.81 -7.45
N ARG A 68 0.74 12.94 -7.49
CA ARG A 68 -0.67 13.00 -7.09
C ARG A 68 -1.54 12.11 -7.97
N ARG A 69 -1.34 12.14 -9.31
CA ARG A 69 -2.06 11.27 -10.25
C ARG A 69 -1.84 9.78 -9.96
N ASN A 70 -0.59 9.37 -9.78
CA ASN A 70 -0.25 7.98 -9.47
C ASN A 70 -0.89 7.52 -8.14
N LEU A 71 -0.95 8.40 -7.14
CA LEU A 71 -1.60 8.12 -5.86
C LEU A 71 -3.13 8.05 -5.97
N ASP A 72 -3.75 8.91 -6.78
CA ASP A 72 -5.19 8.85 -7.07
C ASP A 72 -5.55 7.51 -7.76
N GLU A 73 -4.78 7.08 -8.76
CA GLU A 73 -4.95 5.78 -9.43
C GLU A 73 -4.76 4.60 -8.47
N ALA A 74 -3.74 4.66 -7.61
CA ALA A 74 -3.48 3.60 -6.63
C ALA A 74 -4.65 3.45 -5.63
N VAL A 75 -5.26 4.55 -5.19
CA VAL A 75 -6.43 4.50 -4.31
C VAL A 75 -7.64 3.87 -5.03
N ALA A 76 -7.90 4.25 -6.27
CA ALA A 76 -9.00 3.69 -7.06
C ALA A 76 -8.86 2.17 -7.24
N HIS A 77 -7.68 1.69 -7.66
CA HIS A 77 -7.42 0.25 -7.84
C HIS A 77 -7.50 -0.54 -6.52
N LEU A 78 -7.17 0.07 -5.38
CA LEU A 78 -7.32 -0.58 -4.07
C LEU A 78 -8.79 -0.84 -3.71
N GLU A 79 -9.70 0.04 -4.14
CA GLU A 79 -11.15 -0.06 -3.93
C GLU A 79 -11.80 -1.09 -4.85
N GLU A 80 -11.42 -1.10 -6.13
CA GLU A 80 -11.90 -2.06 -7.13
C GLU A 80 -11.57 -3.52 -6.78
N ALA A 81 -10.41 -3.75 -6.15
CA ALA A 81 -9.99 -5.06 -5.65
C ALA A 81 -10.85 -5.62 -4.48
N ARG A 82 -12.06 -5.10 -4.23
CA ARG A 82 -13.06 -5.65 -3.30
C ARG A 82 -14.17 -6.44 -3.98
N VAL A 83 -14.22 -6.50 -5.32
CA VAL A 83 -15.29 -7.17 -6.05
C VAL A 83 -14.85 -8.56 -6.52
N SER A 84 -14.96 -9.56 -5.64
CA SER A 84 -15.14 -10.99 -5.97
C SER A 84 -15.58 -11.73 -4.72
#